data_AF-A0AAD1NVF5-F1
#
_entry.id   AF-A0AAD1NVF5-F1
#
_cell.length_a   1.000
_cell.length_b   1.000
_cell.length_c   1.000
_cell.angle_alpha   90.00
_cell.angle_beta   90.00
_cell.angle_gamma   90.00
#
_symmetry.space_group_name_H-M   'P 1'
#
loop_
_entity.id
_entity.type
_entity.pdbx_description
1 polymer ?
#
loop_
_entity_poly.entity_id
_entity_poly.type
_entity_poly.pdbx_seq_one_letter_code
_entity_poly.pdbx_strand_id
1 'polypeptide(L)'
;MYDRDQLKKENCENISEWLQFMVGENMNGGVAVSDIETSIFTIITSAGEARTLLYEAVDKARAGKISESKQCMIAADKQLKSAHDVQTELITRDLNGSLPMSLLLVHAQDQLMTTMSEQSLIGQMIGLIQDISEKDGN
;
A
#
# COMPACT_ATOMS: atom_id res chain seq x y z
N MET A 1 24.31 8.72 5.52
CA MET A 1 23.25 9.50 6.18
C MET A 1 22.33 9.98 5.07
N TYR A 2 21.14 9.39 4.92
CA TYR A 2 20.22 9.71 3.83
C TYR A 2 19.58 11.07 4.13
N ASP A 3 19.82 12.05 3.28
CA ASP A 3 19.39 13.43 3.47
C ASP A 3 17.87 13.54 3.30
N ARG A 4 17.16 13.66 4.43
CA ARG A 4 15.68 13.78 4.47
C ARG A 4 15.16 15.13 3.97
N ASP A 5 16.05 16.10 3.75
CA ASP A 5 15.64 17.45 3.37
C ASP A 5 15.56 17.65 1.85
N GLN A 6 16.19 16.79 1.04
CA GLN A 6 16.01 16.81 -0.43
C GLN A 6 14.64 16.30 -0.87
N LEU A 7 14.08 15.27 -0.20
CA LEU A 7 12.74 14.75 -0.52
C LEU A 7 11.59 15.70 -0.18
N LYS A 8 11.85 16.74 0.63
CA LYS A 8 10.83 17.73 1.02
C LYS A 8 10.76 18.94 0.09
N LYS A 9 11.82 19.24 -0.67
CA LYS A 9 11.87 20.45 -1.51
C LYS A 9 11.19 20.30 -2.87
N GLU A 10 10.99 19.09 -3.37
CA GLU A 10 10.32 18.88 -4.65
C GLU A 10 8.80 18.67 -4.53
N ASN A 11 8.24 18.63 -3.30
CA ASN A 11 6.88 18.09 -3.09
C ASN A 11 5.95 18.96 -2.23
N CYS A 12 6.25 20.25 -2.01
CA CYS A 12 5.50 21.07 -1.05
C CYS A 12 5.12 22.49 -1.50
N GLU A 13 5.04 22.77 -2.80
CA GLU A 13 4.64 24.12 -3.24
C GLU A 13 3.32 24.22 -4.00
N ASN A 14 2.65 23.11 -4.36
CA ASN A 14 1.33 23.23 -4.98
C ASN A 14 0.46 21.99 -4.78
N ILE A 15 -0.47 22.04 -3.82
CA ILE A 15 -1.47 20.98 -3.58
C ILE A 15 -2.25 20.66 -4.87
N SER A 16 -2.47 21.65 -5.74
CA SER A 16 -3.17 21.44 -7.01
C SER A 16 -2.35 20.65 -8.04
N GLU A 17 -1.02 20.78 -8.07
CA GLU A 17 -0.16 19.96 -8.93
C GLU A 17 0.00 18.53 -8.39
N TRP A 18 0.06 18.36 -7.06
CA TRP A 18 0.13 17.04 -6.44
C TRP A 18 -1.18 16.24 -6.64
N LEU A 19 -2.32 16.93 -6.57
CA LEU A 19 -3.62 16.37 -6.94
C LEU A 19 -3.68 16.03 -8.43
N GLN A 20 -3.17 16.88 -9.33
CA GLN A 20 -3.11 16.56 -10.76
C GLN A 20 -2.21 15.35 -11.08
N PHE A 21 -1.09 15.19 -10.37
CA PHE A 21 -0.21 14.03 -10.49
C PHE A 21 -0.89 12.72 -10.03
N MET A 22 -1.70 12.76 -8.97
CA MET A 22 -2.49 11.62 -8.50
C MET A 22 -3.74 11.32 -9.35
N VAL A 23 -4.34 12.35 -9.97
CA VAL A 23 -5.68 12.24 -10.59
C VAL A 23 -5.62 11.94 -12.10
N GLY A 24 -4.49 12.14 -12.79
CA GLY A 24 -4.25 11.67 -14.18
C GLY A 24 -5.42 11.93 -15.16
N GLU A 25 -5.38 13.04 -15.91
CA GLU A 25 -6.46 13.38 -16.85
C GLU A 25 -6.71 12.30 -17.93
N ASN A 26 -7.91 11.70 -17.92
CA ASN A 26 -8.74 11.52 -19.11
C ASN A 26 -10.19 11.18 -18.74
N MET A 27 -11.15 11.96 -19.24
CA MET A 27 -12.59 11.73 -19.12
C MET A 27 -13.12 10.89 -20.29
N ASN A 28 -13.89 9.82 -20.05
CA ASN A 28 -15.13 9.52 -20.80
C ASN A 28 -15.92 8.33 -20.20
N GLY A 29 -17.26 8.45 -20.20
CA GLY A 29 -18.19 7.32 -20.23
C GLY A 29 -18.78 6.90 -18.89
N GLY A 30 -20.11 6.85 -18.83
CA GLY A 30 -20.87 6.38 -17.66
C GLY A 30 -20.42 5.00 -17.20
N VAL A 31 -20.13 4.88 -15.92
CA VAL A 31 -19.53 3.68 -15.33
C VAL A 31 -20.63 2.84 -14.68
N ALA A 32 -20.69 1.55 -15.04
CA ALA A 32 -21.68 0.61 -14.53
C ALA A 32 -21.37 0.23 -13.08
N VAL A 33 -22.40 -0.05 -12.28
CA VAL A 33 -22.29 -0.48 -10.86
C VAL A 33 -21.38 -1.70 -10.68
N SER A 34 -21.20 -2.55 -11.72
CA SER A 34 -20.28 -3.71 -11.68
C SER A 34 -18.81 -3.32 -11.51
N ASP A 35 -18.42 -2.13 -11.94
CA ASP A 35 -17.02 -1.73 -11.96
C ASP A 35 -16.55 -1.34 -10.56
N ILE A 36 -17.43 -0.75 -9.75
CA ILE A 36 -17.13 -0.37 -8.36
C ILE A 36 -16.98 -1.61 -7.48
N GLU A 37 -17.89 -2.57 -7.60
CA GLU A 37 -17.80 -3.83 -6.83
C GLU A 37 -16.52 -4.60 -7.17
N THR A 38 -16.14 -4.63 -8.46
CA THR A 38 -14.89 -5.23 -8.91
C THR A 38 -13.66 -4.53 -8.33
N SER A 39 -13.64 -3.20 -8.31
CA SER A 39 -12.57 -2.42 -7.66
C SER A 39 -12.47 -2.74 -6.16
N ILE A 40 -13.61 -2.80 -5.46
CA ILE A 40 -13.67 -3.15 -4.03
C ILE A 40 -13.08 -4.55 -3.78
N PHE A 41 -13.49 -5.56 -4.55
CA PHE A 41 -12.94 -6.92 -4.42
C PHE A 41 -11.46 -7.00 -4.77
N THR A 42 -11.01 -6.20 -5.74
CA THR A 42 -9.58 -6.10 -6.09
C THR A 42 -8.77 -5.57 -4.93
N ILE A 43 -9.25 -4.54 -4.22
CA ILE A 43 -8.61 -4.01 -3.01
C ILE A 43 -8.55 -5.07 -1.92
N ILE A 44 -9.70 -5.70 -1.58
CA ILE A 44 -9.78 -6.72 -0.52
C ILE A 44 -8.81 -7.87 -0.78
N THR A 45 -8.79 -8.39 -2.01
CA THR A 45 -7.95 -9.53 -2.39
C THR A 45 -6.47 -9.16 -2.33
N SER A 46 -6.10 -8.03 -2.93
CA SER A 46 -4.71 -7.57 -2.97
C SER A 46 -4.17 -7.24 -1.58
N ALA A 47 -4.99 -6.61 -0.72
CA ALA A 47 -4.63 -6.36 0.67
C ALA A 47 -4.49 -7.66 1.47
N GLY A 48 -5.38 -8.64 1.26
CA GLY A 48 -5.27 -9.97 1.88
C GLY A 48 -4.00 -10.72 1.48
N GLU A 49 -3.69 -10.77 0.18
CA GLU A 49 -2.47 -11.38 -0.35
C GLU A 49 -1.21 -10.70 0.19
N ALA A 50 -1.17 -9.36 0.16
CA ALA A 50 -0.07 -8.60 0.72
C ALA A 50 0.13 -8.92 2.20
N ARG A 51 -0.94 -8.96 2.98
CA ARG A 51 -0.87 -9.28 4.41
C ARG A 51 -0.23 -10.64 4.66
N THR A 52 -0.64 -11.67 3.92
CA THR A 52 -0.02 -13.00 4.01
C THR A 52 1.48 -12.94 3.71
N LEU A 53 1.87 -12.27 2.62
CA LEU A 53 3.28 -12.11 2.25
C LEU A 53 4.10 -11.36 3.32
N LEU A 54 3.51 -10.35 3.98
CA LEU A 54 4.18 -9.61 5.06
C LEU A 54 4.47 -10.51 6.27
N TYR A 55 3.50 -11.33 6.70
CA TYR A 55 3.71 -12.26 7.81
C TYR A 55 4.70 -13.37 7.43
N GLU A 56 4.67 -13.87 6.19
CA GLU A 56 5.71 -14.77 5.68
C GLU A 56 7.10 -14.12 5.69
N ALA A 57 7.20 -12.83 5.40
CA ALA A 57 8.47 -12.10 5.46
C ALA A 57 9.05 -12.07 6.87
N VAL A 58 8.22 -11.87 7.90
CA VAL A 58 8.64 -11.93 9.31
C VAL A 58 9.13 -13.33 9.66
N ASP A 59 8.38 -14.37 9.29
CA ASP A 59 8.74 -15.75 9.60
C ASP A 59 10.07 -16.16 8.94
N LYS A 60 10.27 -15.76 7.68
CA LYS A 60 11.54 -15.96 6.96
C LYS A 60 12.68 -15.20 7.61
N ALA A 61 12.47 -13.96 8.05
CA ALA A 61 13.49 -13.18 8.75
C ALA A 61 13.90 -13.85 10.06
N ARG A 62 12.92 -14.33 10.86
CA ARG A 62 13.16 -15.08 12.09
C ARG A 62 13.96 -16.37 11.87
N ALA A 63 13.78 -17.02 10.72
CA ALA A 63 14.55 -18.20 10.32
C ALA A 63 15.95 -17.89 9.77
N GLY A 64 16.40 -16.63 9.80
CA GLY A 64 17.68 -16.19 9.22
C GLY A 64 17.67 -16.11 7.69
N LYS A 65 16.53 -16.33 7.03
CA LYS A 65 16.37 -16.32 5.57
C LYS A 65 16.09 -14.89 5.07
N ILE A 66 17.04 -13.98 5.30
CA ILE A 66 16.86 -12.55 5.04
C ILE A 66 16.59 -12.26 3.56
N SER A 67 17.21 -12.99 2.63
CA SER A 67 16.97 -12.81 1.20
C SER A 67 15.52 -13.14 0.82
N GLU A 68 15.00 -14.28 1.28
CA GLU A 68 13.62 -14.69 1.02
C GLU A 68 12.61 -13.75 1.70
N SER A 69 12.94 -13.24 2.91
CA SER A 69 12.13 -12.24 3.61
C SER A 69 11.99 -10.95 2.78
N LYS A 70 13.10 -10.44 2.21
CA LYS A 70 13.08 -9.26 1.33
C LYS A 70 12.24 -9.49 0.07
N GLN A 71 12.29 -10.69 -0.51
CA GLN A 71 11.45 -11.04 -1.67
C GLN A 71 9.95 -10.98 -1.32
N CYS A 72 9.55 -11.51 -0.16
CA CYS A 72 8.18 -11.40 0.33
C CYS A 72 7.75 -9.95 0.55
N MET A 73 8.62 -9.11 1.14
CA MET A 73 8.33 -7.68 1.32
C MET A 73 8.12 -6.95 -0.02
N ILE A 74 8.93 -7.25 -1.04
CA ILE A 74 8.80 -6.66 -2.38
C ILE A 74 7.49 -7.12 -3.05
N ALA A 75 7.15 -8.39 -2.91
CA ALA A 75 5.91 -8.92 -3.46
C ALA A 75 4.67 -8.28 -2.78
N ALA A 76 4.71 -8.13 -1.46
CA ALA A 76 3.65 -7.45 -0.71
C ALA A 76 3.50 -5.98 -1.13
N ASP A 77 4.62 -5.26 -1.27
CA ASP A 77 4.64 -3.87 -1.72
C ASP A 77 3.99 -3.70 -3.10
N LYS A 78 4.24 -4.63 -4.02
CA LYS A 78 3.62 -4.62 -5.35
C LYS A 78 2.09 -4.74 -5.27
N GLN A 79 1.57 -5.66 -4.46
CA GLN A 79 0.12 -5.83 -4.32
C GLN A 79 -0.52 -4.62 -3.63
N LEU A 80 0.12 -4.07 -2.60
CA LEU A 80 -0.38 -2.89 -1.89
C LEU A 80 -0.40 -1.65 -2.78
N LYS A 81 0.62 -1.44 -3.62
CA LYS A 81 0.63 -0.35 -4.60
C LYS A 81 -0.53 -0.46 -5.58
N SER A 82 -0.73 -1.64 -6.17
CA SER A 82 -1.84 -1.87 -7.09
C SER A 82 -3.20 -1.63 -6.43
N ALA A 83 -3.38 -2.04 -5.17
CA ALA A 83 -4.61 -1.81 -4.42
C ALA A 83 -4.82 -0.33 -4.06
N HIS A 84 -3.73 0.37 -3.71
CA HIS A 84 -3.73 1.79 -3.38
C HIS A 84 -4.04 2.68 -4.57
N ASP A 85 -3.59 2.31 -5.77
CA ASP A 85 -3.94 3.03 -7.00
C ASP A 85 -5.46 2.97 -7.23
N VAL A 86 -6.06 1.78 -7.09
CA VAL A 86 -7.52 1.60 -7.16
C VAL A 86 -8.24 2.37 -6.04
N GLN A 87 -7.73 2.36 -4.80
CA GLN A 87 -8.28 3.15 -3.71
C GLN A 87 -8.27 4.65 -4.04
N THR A 88 -7.19 5.13 -4.65
CA THR A 88 -7.03 6.53 -5.06
C THR A 88 -8.06 6.91 -6.10
N GLU A 89 -8.26 6.07 -7.13
CA GLU A 89 -9.31 6.27 -8.14
C GLU A 89 -10.71 6.34 -7.52
N LEU A 90 -11.00 5.48 -6.54
CA LEU A 90 -12.29 5.50 -5.82
C LEU A 90 -12.46 6.80 -5.03
N ILE A 91 -11.43 7.28 -4.33
CA ILE A 91 -11.48 8.58 -3.62
C ILE A 91 -11.74 9.72 -4.60
N THR A 92 -11.09 9.72 -5.76
CA THR A 92 -11.34 10.73 -6.82
C THR A 92 -12.78 10.70 -7.30
N ARG A 93 -13.38 9.51 -7.45
CA ARG A 93 -14.79 9.37 -7.83
C ARG A 93 -15.75 9.86 -6.73
N ASP A 94 -15.42 9.62 -5.46
CA ASP A 94 -16.20 10.11 -4.31
C ASP A 94 -16.21 11.64 -4.25
N LEU A 95 -15.06 12.28 -4.45
CA LEU A 95 -14.94 13.75 -4.52
C LEU A 95 -15.78 14.36 -5.65
N ASN A 96 -15.95 13.63 -6.76
CA ASN A 96 -16.81 14.03 -7.86
C ASN A 96 -18.31 13.72 -7.63
N GLY A 97 -18.69 13.21 -6.45
CA GLY A 97 -20.06 12.86 -6.07
C GLY A 97 -20.59 11.61 -6.78
N SER A 98 -19.71 10.79 -7.35
CA SER A 98 -20.07 9.66 -8.23
C SER A 98 -19.92 8.29 -7.58
N LEU A 99 -19.53 8.22 -6.29
CA LEU A 99 -19.34 6.98 -5.56
C LEU A 99 -20.41 6.78 -4.47
N PRO A 100 -21.28 5.77 -4.56
CA PRO A 100 -22.18 5.44 -3.47
C PRO A 100 -21.42 4.77 -2.32
N MET A 101 -21.55 5.31 -1.10
CA MET A 101 -20.96 4.65 0.07
C MET A 101 -21.67 3.35 0.43
N SER A 102 -20.86 2.30 0.65
CA SER A 102 -21.31 0.99 1.13
C SER A 102 -20.41 0.50 2.27
N LEU A 103 -20.94 -0.39 3.13
CA LEU A 103 -20.15 -1.02 4.18
C LEU A 103 -18.97 -1.82 3.62
N LEU A 104 -19.16 -2.44 2.45
CA LEU A 104 -18.11 -3.22 1.79
C LEU A 104 -16.96 -2.34 1.29
N LEU A 105 -17.27 -1.14 0.78
CA LEU A 105 -16.27 -0.16 0.38
C LEU A 105 -15.45 0.34 1.59
N VAL A 106 -16.11 0.63 2.72
CA VAL A 106 -15.40 1.00 3.97
C VAL A 106 -14.49 -0.14 4.40
N HIS A 107 -15.00 -1.38 4.40
CA HIS A 107 -14.21 -2.55 4.78
C HIS A 107 -12.95 -2.73 3.91
N ALA A 108 -13.08 -2.54 2.60
CA ALA A 108 -11.95 -2.62 1.68
C ALA A 108 -10.87 -1.57 1.99
N GLN A 109 -11.27 -0.32 2.22
CA GLN A 109 -10.35 0.77 2.60
C GLN A 109 -9.66 0.50 3.94
N ASP A 110 -10.43 0.09 4.96
CA ASP A 110 -9.91 -0.24 6.28
C ASP A 110 -8.88 -1.37 6.21
N GLN A 111 -9.17 -2.42 5.47
CA GLN A 111 -8.28 -3.56 5.31
C GLN A 111 -6.97 -3.17 4.60
N LEU A 112 -7.05 -2.38 3.53
CA LEU A 112 -5.88 -1.90 2.79
C LEU A 112 -4.99 -1.01 3.67
N MET A 113 -5.56 0.01 4.30
CA MET A 113 -4.79 0.94 5.14
C MET A 113 -4.20 0.26 6.38
N THR A 114 -4.92 -0.69 6.97
CA THR A 114 -4.39 -1.52 8.08
C THR A 114 -3.20 -2.34 7.60
N THR A 115 -3.29 -2.97 6.42
CA THR A 115 -2.20 -3.79 5.87
C THR A 115 -0.98 -2.94 5.50
N MET A 116 -1.16 -1.73 4.96
CA MET A 116 -0.06 -0.78 4.73
C MET A 116 0.63 -0.36 6.03
N SER A 117 -0.14 -0.15 7.09
CA SER A 117 0.40 0.13 8.42
C SER A 117 1.20 -1.06 8.97
N GLU A 118 0.67 -2.28 8.80
CA GLU A 118 1.38 -3.51 9.13
C GLU A 118 2.69 -3.65 8.34
N GLN A 119 2.72 -3.31 7.03
CA GLN A 119 3.95 -3.35 6.20
C GLN A 119 5.05 -2.48 6.79
N SER A 120 4.71 -1.26 7.21
CA SER A 120 5.66 -0.33 7.82
C SER A 120 6.24 -0.90 9.13
N LEU A 121 5.36 -1.42 10.00
CA LEU A 121 5.78 -2.03 11.27
C LEU A 121 6.62 -3.29 11.06
N ILE A 122 6.19 -4.17 10.15
CA ILE A 122 6.90 -5.41 9.81
C ILE A 122 8.28 -5.10 9.21
N GLY A 123 8.40 -4.07 8.39
CA GLY A 123 9.70 -3.59 7.89
C GLY A 123 10.65 -3.22 9.03
N GLN A 124 10.16 -2.50 10.05
CA GLN A 124 10.96 -2.19 11.25
C GLN A 124 11.32 -3.46 12.04
N MET A 125 10.38 -4.39 12.21
CA MET A 125 10.62 -5.66 12.93
C MET A 125 11.69 -6.50 12.24
N ILE A 126 11.67 -6.60 10.91
CA ILE A 126 12.71 -7.31 10.14
C ILE A 126 14.07 -6.64 10.32
N GLY A 127 14.12 -5.30 10.31
CA GLY A 127 15.33 -4.54 10.62
C GLY A 127 15.90 -4.90 12.01
N LEU A 128 15.04 -4.90 13.03
CA LEU A 128 15.45 -5.28 14.40
C LEU A 128 15.96 -6.73 14.49
N ILE A 129 15.33 -7.67 13.79
CA ILE A 129 15.78 -9.07 13.73
C ILE A 129 17.17 -9.16 13.12
N GLN A 130 17.44 -8.39 12.07
CA GLN A 130 18.74 -8.36 11.41
C GLN A 130 19.82 -7.77 12.35
N ASP A 131 19.55 -6.64 12.99
CA ASP A 131 20.48 -5.99 13.93
C ASP A 131 20.86 -6.90 15.12
N ILE A 132 19.89 -7.69 15.62
CA ILE A 132 20.15 -8.66 16.69
C ILE A 132 21.02 -9.81 16.18
N SER A 133 20.70 -10.35 15.00
CA SER A 133 21.46 -11.46 14.39
C SER A 133 22.92 -11.09 14.11
N GLU A 134 23.20 -9.82 13.77
CA GLU A 134 24.55 -9.30 13.56
C GLU A 134 25.33 -9.15 14.88
N LYS A 135 24.65 -8.87 16.00
CA LYS A 135 25.28 -8.76 17.33
C LYS A 135 25.59 -10.10 17.97
N ASP A 136 24.76 -11.12 17.76
CA ASP A 136 25.00 -12.47 18.30
C ASP A 136 26.13 -13.21 17.56
N GLY A 137 26.52 -12.74 16.37
CA GLY A 137 27.60 -13.30 15.57
C GLY A 137 29.00 -12.75 15.86
N ASN A 138 29.17 -11.87 16.86
CA ASN A 138 30.42 -11.19 17.20
C ASN A 138 30.74 -11.31 18.70
#